data_AF-A0A3F3Q593-F1
#
_entry.id   AF-A0A3F3Q593-F1
#
_cell.length_a   1.000
_cell.length_b   1.000
_cell.length_c   1.000
_cell.angle_alpha   90.00
_cell.angle_beta   90.00
_cell.angle_gamma   90.00
#
_symmetry.space_group_name_H-M   'P 1'
#
loop_
_entity.id
_entity.type
_entity.pdbx_description
1 polymer ?
#
loop_
_entity_poly.entity_id
_entity_poly.type
_entity_poly.pdbx_seq_one_letter_code
_entity_poly.pdbx_strand_id
1 'polypeptide(L)'
;MPSWIVKLGALVALAHTVAGSQISLRTTTPPANEYVTHCTVILDDELFGCKGSSKPFGKKCGHNRGIETKSICDTSSVTVDWSTAQVTFQDNNGHSANCTLSSTEEGGHCNTDDPDEFPIEHNGAERLGAGAALWGLGTMAATLFI
;
A
#
# COMPACT_ATOMS: atom_id res chain seq x y z
N MET A 1 24.15 -51.71 -14.90
CA MET A 1 23.27 -51.52 -13.73
C MET A 1 23.49 -50.11 -13.22
N PRO A 2 22.57 -49.15 -13.42
CA PRO A 2 22.77 -47.79 -12.94
C PRO A 2 22.29 -47.70 -11.48
N SER A 3 23.16 -47.22 -10.59
CA SER A 3 22.81 -46.89 -9.21
C SER A 3 22.31 -45.45 -9.16
N TRP A 4 21.03 -45.32 -8.84
CA TRP A 4 20.35 -44.12 -8.38
C TRP A 4 21.02 -43.49 -7.13
N ILE A 5 21.28 -42.18 -7.15
CA ILE A 5 21.29 -41.34 -5.94
C ILE A 5 20.70 -40.00 -6.37
N VAL A 6 19.40 -39.81 -6.11
CA VAL A 6 18.75 -38.51 -6.22
C VAL A 6 19.05 -37.76 -4.92
N LYS A 7 19.89 -36.73 -5.00
CA LYS A 7 20.06 -35.74 -3.92
C LYS A 7 18.79 -34.92 -3.82
N LEU A 8 17.92 -35.28 -2.87
CA LEU A 8 16.81 -34.44 -2.43
C LEU A 8 17.39 -33.23 -1.67
N GLY A 9 17.64 -32.15 -2.39
CA GLY A 9 17.87 -30.84 -1.79
C GLY A 9 16.54 -30.34 -1.25
N ALA A 10 16.41 -30.23 0.07
CA ALA A 10 15.27 -29.62 0.70
C ALA A 10 15.21 -28.14 0.30
N LEU A 11 14.27 -27.79 -0.58
CA LEU A 11 13.84 -26.41 -0.76
C LEU A 11 13.07 -26.01 0.49
N VAL A 12 13.75 -25.27 1.38
CA VAL A 12 13.08 -24.52 2.44
C VAL A 12 12.29 -23.42 1.73
N ALA A 13 11.01 -23.68 1.45
CA ALA A 13 10.07 -22.63 1.11
C ALA A 13 9.96 -21.75 2.35
N LEU A 14 10.54 -20.55 2.31
CA LEU A 14 10.21 -19.50 3.25
C LEU A 14 8.71 -19.24 3.09
N ALA A 15 7.93 -19.77 4.03
CA ALA A 15 6.52 -19.43 4.16
C ALA A 15 6.49 -17.96 4.57
N HIS A 16 6.43 -17.07 3.59
CA HIS A 16 6.07 -15.68 3.84
C HIS A 16 4.64 -15.72 4.35
N THR A 17 4.47 -15.64 5.66
CA THR A 17 3.18 -15.31 6.26
C THR A 17 2.83 -13.94 5.70
N VAL A 18 1.97 -13.90 4.71
CA VAL A 18 1.31 -12.67 4.26
C VAL A 18 0.44 -12.30 5.45
N ALA A 19 1.00 -11.51 6.36
CA ALA A 19 0.24 -10.88 7.41
C ALA A 19 -0.47 -9.72 6.71
N GLY A 20 -1.74 -9.85 6.39
CA GLY A 20 -2.50 -8.69 5.97
C GLY A 20 -2.88 -7.82 7.16
N SER A 21 -3.06 -6.55 6.87
CA SER A 21 -3.48 -5.55 7.83
C SER A 21 -4.42 -4.60 7.15
N GLN A 22 -5.44 -4.17 7.90
CA GLN A 22 -6.20 -3.00 7.52
C GLN A 22 -5.34 -1.74 7.69
N ILE A 23 -5.37 -0.89 6.67
CA ILE A 23 -4.69 0.41 6.66
C ILE A 23 -5.77 1.49 6.46
N SER A 24 -5.71 2.56 7.23
CA SER A 24 -6.64 3.69 7.11
C SER A 24 -5.95 5.07 7.12
N LEU A 25 -6.61 6.04 6.51
CA LEU A 25 -6.20 7.45 6.52
C LEU A 25 -6.97 8.22 7.59
N ARG A 26 -6.22 8.99 8.38
CA ARG A 26 -6.79 9.90 9.38
C ARG A 26 -6.16 11.28 9.34
N THR A 27 -7.00 12.29 9.52
CA THR A 27 -6.60 13.68 9.61
C THR A 27 -6.30 13.97 11.07
N THR A 28 -5.04 14.24 11.33
CA THR A 28 -4.49 14.51 12.65
C THR A 28 -4.13 15.98 12.78
N THR A 29 -4.21 16.48 14.00
CA THR A 29 -3.87 17.85 14.34
C THR A 29 -2.71 17.82 15.34
N PRO A 30 -1.61 18.54 15.09
CA PRO A 30 -0.48 18.55 16.00
C PRO A 30 -0.86 19.30 17.30
N PRO A 31 -0.43 18.82 18.48
CA PRO A 31 -0.79 19.46 19.75
C PRO A 31 -0.34 20.92 19.88
N ALA A 32 0.74 21.29 19.17
CA ALA A 32 1.32 22.62 19.23
C ALA A 32 0.56 23.67 18.40
N ASN A 33 -0.31 23.26 17.46
CA ASN A 33 -1.09 24.18 16.64
C ASN A 33 -2.36 23.50 16.10
N GLU A 34 -3.51 23.84 16.69
CA GLU A 34 -4.79 23.23 16.32
C GLU A 34 -5.33 23.64 14.94
N TYR A 35 -4.78 24.70 14.35
CA TYR A 35 -5.19 25.21 13.05
C TYR A 35 -4.51 24.51 11.88
N VAL A 36 -3.55 23.63 12.14
CA VAL A 36 -2.84 22.86 11.12
C VAL A 36 -3.35 21.43 11.13
N THR A 37 -3.71 20.90 9.97
CA THR A 37 -4.18 19.52 9.82
C THR A 37 -3.29 18.75 8.86
N HIS A 38 -3.01 17.51 9.21
CA HIS A 38 -2.14 16.60 8.49
C HIS A 38 -2.87 15.29 8.22
N CYS A 39 -2.57 14.62 7.12
CA CYS A 39 -3.01 13.25 6.92
C CYS A 39 -2.00 12.31 7.59
N THR A 40 -2.45 11.19 8.12
CA THR A 40 -1.63 10.17 8.75
C THR A 40 -2.15 8.81 8.31
N VAL A 41 -1.24 7.91 7.95
CA VAL A 41 -1.58 6.52 7.68
C VAL A 41 -1.55 5.77 9.01
N ILE A 42 -2.60 5.00 9.27
CA ILE A 42 -2.77 4.16 10.44
C ILE A 42 -2.77 2.70 9.99
N LEU A 43 -1.92 1.89 10.61
CA LEU A 43 -2.05 0.43 10.57
C LEU A 43 -2.96 0.03 11.72
N ASP A 44 -4.18 -0.36 11.39
CA ASP A 44 -5.20 -0.75 12.36
C ASP A 44 -4.88 -2.12 12.98
N ASP A 45 -4.16 -2.97 12.24
CA ASP A 45 -3.65 -4.27 12.65
C ASP A 45 -2.11 -4.33 12.57
N GLU A 46 -1.54 -5.44 13.03
CA GLU A 46 -0.10 -5.65 12.99
C GLU A 46 0.32 -6.17 11.60
N LEU A 47 1.17 -5.41 10.92
CA LEU A 47 1.75 -5.75 9.64
C LEU A 47 3.26 -5.96 9.81
N PHE A 48 3.75 -7.19 9.66
CA PHE A 48 5.16 -7.55 9.86
C PHE A 48 5.75 -7.07 11.21
N GLY A 49 4.96 -7.15 12.30
CA GLY A 49 5.38 -6.68 13.63
C GLY A 49 5.23 -5.18 13.86
N CYS A 50 4.67 -4.44 12.90
CA CYS A 50 4.42 -3.00 12.99
C CYS A 50 2.93 -2.70 13.12
N LYS A 51 2.56 -1.96 14.16
CA LYS A 51 1.21 -1.42 14.38
C LYS A 51 1.31 0.02 14.87
N GLY A 52 0.52 0.92 14.29
CA GLY A 52 0.49 2.32 14.72
C GLY A 52 0.38 3.31 13.57
N SER A 53 0.81 4.56 13.84
CA SER A 53 0.65 5.69 12.93
C SER A 53 1.96 6.08 12.26
N SER A 54 1.90 6.44 10.98
CA SER A 54 3.00 7.08 10.28
C SER A 54 3.33 8.45 10.85
N LYS A 55 4.48 9.01 10.46
CA LYS A 55 4.67 10.45 10.54
C LYS A 55 3.63 11.16 9.66
N PRO A 56 3.18 12.37 10.05
CA PRO A 56 2.17 13.11 9.30
C PRO A 56 2.66 13.50 7.90
N PHE A 57 1.73 13.46 6.94
CA PHE A 57 1.85 14.05 5.61
C PHE A 57 1.58 15.55 5.66
N GLY A 58 2.13 16.27 4.68
CA GLY A 58 2.19 17.74 4.74
C GLY A 58 0.83 18.43 4.79
N LYS A 59 -0.21 17.80 4.24
CA LYS A 59 -1.58 18.35 4.16
C LYS A 59 -2.59 17.36 4.72
N LYS A 60 -3.80 17.86 5.04
CA LYS A 60 -4.95 17.02 5.40
C LYS A 60 -5.29 15.99 4.30
N CYS A 61 -5.96 14.90 4.69
CA CYS A 61 -6.35 13.86 3.73
C CYS A 61 -7.23 14.46 2.61
N GLY A 62 -7.07 13.96 1.38
CA GLY A 62 -7.68 14.50 0.15
C GLY A 62 -6.92 15.67 -0.51
N HIS A 63 -5.93 16.27 0.16
CA HIS A 63 -5.20 17.44 -0.37
C HIS A 63 -3.72 17.18 -0.70
N ASN A 64 -3.18 16.03 -0.29
CA ASN A 64 -1.85 15.57 -0.71
C ASN A 64 -1.84 15.23 -2.21
N ARG A 65 -0.66 15.25 -2.84
CA ARG A 65 -0.51 15.08 -4.30
C ARG A 65 0.80 14.37 -4.61
N GLY A 66 0.83 13.64 -5.73
CA GLY A 66 2.01 12.90 -6.16
C GLY A 66 2.30 11.73 -5.22
N ILE A 67 3.57 11.34 -5.11
CA ILE A 67 4.01 10.21 -4.31
C ILE A 67 4.75 10.76 -3.09
N GLU A 68 4.34 10.34 -1.90
CA GLU A 68 5.00 10.73 -0.64
C GLU A 68 5.31 9.50 0.21
N THR A 69 6.50 9.48 0.81
CA THR A 69 6.93 8.44 1.75
C THR A 69 7.08 9.02 3.15
N LYS A 70 6.61 8.31 4.16
CA LYS A 70 6.76 8.65 5.59
C LYS A 70 7.24 7.44 6.38
N SER A 71 8.02 7.70 7.43
CA SER A 71 8.39 6.65 8.36
C SER A 71 7.21 6.24 9.24
N ILE A 72 7.19 4.97 9.63
CA ILE A 72 6.21 4.35 10.52
C ILE A 72 6.93 3.25 11.31
N CYS A 73 6.55 3.03 12.57
CA CYS A 73 7.20 2.04 13.46
C CYS A 73 8.74 2.15 13.47
N ASP A 74 9.26 3.37 13.56
CA ASP A 74 10.68 3.77 13.60
C ASP A 74 11.54 3.40 12.39
N THR A 75 11.59 2.13 12.00
CA THR A 75 12.45 1.59 10.93
C THR A 75 11.71 1.25 9.64
N SER A 76 10.37 1.27 9.66
CA SER A 76 9.55 0.97 8.49
C SER A 76 9.11 2.25 7.78
N SER A 77 8.60 2.10 6.56
CA SER A 77 8.08 3.21 5.78
C SER A 77 6.77 2.86 5.10
N VAL A 78 5.94 3.88 4.91
CA VAL A 78 4.75 3.81 4.09
C VAL A 78 4.85 4.85 3.00
N THR A 79 4.64 4.40 1.77
CA THR A 79 4.59 5.24 0.58
C THR A 79 3.17 5.28 0.08
N VAL A 80 2.65 6.48 -0.18
CA VAL A 80 1.31 6.69 -0.73
C VAL A 80 1.45 7.45 -2.05
N ASP A 81 0.93 6.87 -3.14
CA ASP A 81 0.68 7.60 -4.37
C ASP A 81 -0.73 8.21 -4.31
N TRP A 82 -0.80 9.50 -4.03
CA TRP A 82 -2.06 10.24 -3.91
C TRP A 82 -2.80 10.42 -5.24
N SER A 83 -2.20 10.01 -6.36
CA SER A 83 -2.79 10.10 -7.71
C SER A 83 -3.55 8.82 -8.06
N THR A 84 -3.05 7.68 -7.59
CA THR A 84 -3.58 6.34 -7.88
C THR A 84 -4.14 5.64 -6.65
N ALA A 85 -3.95 6.24 -5.47
CA ALA A 85 -4.29 5.72 -4.15
C ALA A 85 -3.62 4.40 -3.77
N GLN A 86 -2.55 4.02 -4.47
CA GLN A 86 -1.72 2.91 -4.04
C GLN A 86 -0.97 3.26 -2.77
N VAL A 87 -0.96 2.31 -1.85
CA VAL A 87 -0.17 2.33 -0.63
C VAL A 87 0.79 1.16 -0.67
N THR A 88 2.04 1.45 -0.34
CA THR A 88 3.10 0.45 -0.19
C THR A 88 3.72 0.60 1.19
N PHE A 89 3.60 -0.44 2.01
CA PHE A 89 4.34 -0.60 3.25
C PHE A 89 5.64 -1.36 2.98
N GLN A 90 6.73 -0.93 3.60
CA GLN A 90 8.02 -1.61 3.54
C GLN A 90 8.67 -1.63 4.92
N ASP A 91 9.04 -2.83 5.38
CA ASP A 91 9.80 -3.01 6.62
C ASP A 91 11.32 -2.93 6.36
N ASN A 92 12.10 -2.98 7.43
CA ASN A 92 13.56 -2.96 7.38
C ASN A 92 14.20 -4.32 7.05
N ASN A 93 13.42 -5.40 7.01
CA ASN A 93 13.88 -6.75 6.71
C ASN A 93 13.67 -7.12 5.22
N GLY A 94 13.12 -6.20 4.42
CA GLY A 94 12.87 -6.39 3.00
C GLY A 94 11.48 -6.94 2.68
N HIS A 95 10.59 -7.06 3.67
CA HIS A 95 9.19 -7.37 3.45
C HIS A 95 8.45 -6.13 2.95
N SER A 96 7.47 -6.36 2.09
CA SER A 96 6.59 -5.31 1.59
C SER A 96 5.17 -5.83 1.46
N ALA A 97 4.22 -4.92 1.61
CA ALA A 97 2.81 -5.16 1.37
C ALA A 97 2.24 -3.95 0.62
N ASN A 98 1.29 -4.20 -0.25
CA ASN A 98 0.63 -3.16 -1.02
C ASN A 98 -0.89 -3.31 -0.91
N CYS A 99 -1.59 -2.23 -1.24
CA CYS A 99 -3.03 -2.22 -1.38
C CYS A 99 -3.45 -0.92 -2.11
N THR A 100 -4.67 -0.89 -2.61
CA THR A 100 -5.28 0.33 -3.14
C THR A 100 -6.27 0.87 -2.12
N LEU A 101 -6.19 2.16 -1.77
CA LEU A 101 -7.18 2.77 -0.87
C LEU A 101 -8.52 3.00 -1.58
N SER A 102 -9.61 2.79 -0.86
CA SER A 102 -10.96 3.18 -1.26
C SER A 102 -11.10 4.67 -1.55
N SER A 103 -10.35 5.50 -0.82
CA SER A 103 -10.30 6.96 -1.01
C SER A 103 -8.95 7.52 -0.51
N THR A 104 -8.51 8.65 -1.06
CA THR A 104 -7.39 9.45 -0.50
C THR A 104 -7.84 10.46 0.56
N GLU A 105 -9.15 10.53 0.82
CA GLU A 105 -9.77 11.38 1.82
C GLU A 105 -9.76 10.75 3.22
N GLU A 106 -10.31 11.47 4.19
CA GLU A 106 -10.49 10.97 5.56
C GLU A 106 -11.28 9.67 5.59
N GLY A 107 -10.79 8.66 6.30
CA GLY A 107 -11.45 7.36 6.41
C GLY A 107 -11.26 6.44 5.20
N GLY A 108 -10.52 6.90 4.17
CA GLY A 108 -10.02 6.03 3.13
C GLY A 108 -9.23 4.88 3.72
N HIS A 109 -9.45 3.67 3.23
CA HIS A 109 -8.87 2.46 3.79
C HIS A 109 -8.60 1.41 2.71
N CYS A 110 -7.78 0.42 3.06
CA CYS A 110 -7.53 -0.76 2.26
C CYS A 110 -7.22 -1.94 3.17
N ASN A 111 -7.21 -3.14 2.61
CA ASN A 111 -6.66 -4.32 3.27
C ASN A 111 -5.49 -4.88 2.42
N THR A 112 -4.36 -5.16 3.05
CA THR A 112 -3.22 -5.76 2.34
C THR A 112 -3.38 -7.27 2.09
N ASP A 113 -4.35 -7.94 2.72
CA ASP A 113 -4.77 -9.31 2.35
C ASP A 113 -5.61 -9.36 1.07
N ASP A 114 -6.28 -8.25 0.74
CA ASP A 114 -7.07 -8.08 -0.47
C ASP A 114 -6.61 -6.80 -1.21
N PRO A 115 -5.38 -6.79 -1.77
CA PRO A 115 -4.76 -5.58 -2.30
C PRO A 115 -5.52 -4.97 -3.49
N ASP A 116 -6.37 -5.78 -4.13
CA ASP A 116 -7.17 -5.44 -5.31
C ASP A 116 -8.66 -5.20 -4.97
N GLU A 117 -9.03 -5.09 -3.68
CA GLU A 117 -10.40 -4.80 -3.23
C GLU A 117 -10.97 -3.55 -3.93
N PHE A 118 -10.11 -2.55 -4.15
CA PHE A 118 -10.45 -1.30 -4.83
C PHE A 118 -9.66 -1.13 -6.13
N PRO A 119 -10.31 -0.72 -7.23
CA PRO A 119 -9.62 -0.48 -8.49
C PRO A 119 -8.76 0.78 -8.45
N ILE A 120 -7.59 0.73 -9.08
CA ILE A 120 -6.62 1.84 -9.21
C ILE A 120 -7.21 3.08 -9.95
N GLU A 121 -8.38 2.95 -10.58
CA GLU A 121 -9.04 4.05 -11.31
C GLU A 121 -9.72 5.09 -10.40
N HIS A 122 -9.94 4.76 -9.12
CA HIS A 122 -10.76 5.55 -8.23
C HIS A 122 -9.92 6.30 -7.19
N ASN A 123 -9.43 7.50 -7.53
CA ASN A 123 -9.11 8.57 -6.57
C ASN A 123 -8.71 9.91 -7.23
N GLY A 124 -8.50 9.92 -8.54
CA GLY A 124 -8.40 11.13 -9.36
C GLY A 124 -9.74 11.67 -9.89
N ALA A 125 -10.86 11.00 -9.61
CA ALA A 125 -12.14 11.22 -10.31
C ALA A 125 -12.97 12.43 -9.84
N GLU A 126 -12.50 13.24 -8.89
CA GLU A 126 -13.06 14.59 -8.66
C GLU A 126 -12.33 15.70 -9.43
N ARG A 127 -11.33 15.39 -10.27
CA ARG A 127 -10.59 16.41 -11.04
C ARG A 127 -10.46 16.14 -12.53
N LEU A 128 -11.25 15.23 -13.08
CA LEU A 128 -11.37 15.08 -14.54
C LEU A 128 -12.60 15.85 -15.01
N GLY A 129 -12.37 17.06 -15.52
CA GLY A 129 -13.32 17.70 -16.42
C GLY A 129 -13.69 16.71 -17.52
N ALA A 130 -14.97 16.63 -17.85
CA ALA A 130 -15.53 15.76 -18.88
C ALA A 130 -14.68 15.78 -20.16
N GLY A 131 -13.85 14.75 -20.39
CA GLY A 131 -12.99 14.74 -21.58
C GLY A 131 -11.94 13.64 -21.71
N ALA A 132 -11.62 12.86 -20.67
CA ALA A 132 -10.55 11.85 -20.78
C ALA A 132 -10.94 10.53 -20.09
N ALA A 133 -11.93 9.85 -20.65
CA ALA A 133 -12.05 8.40 -20.54
C ALA A 133 -11.54 7.81 -21.85
N LEU A 134 -11.01 6.58 -21.81
CA LEU A 134 -10.23 5.86 -22.82
C LEU A 134 -8.74 6.20 -22.77
N TRP A 135 -7.93 5.22 -22.35
CA TRP A 135 -6.68 4.74 -22.95
C TRP A 135 -5.89 3.97 -21.87
N GLY A 136 -6.23 2.70 -21.66
CA GLY A 136 -5.57 1.88 -20.64
C GLY A 136 -5.84 0.38 -20.66
N LEU A 137 -6.35 -0.16 -21.78
CA LEU A 137 -6.38 -1.62 -21.99
C LEU A 137 -5.20 -1.97 -22.90
N GLY A 138 -4.15 -2.55 -22.33
CA GLY A 138 -2.91 -2.87 -23.04
C GLY A 138 -2.10 -3.98 -22.39
N THR A 139 -2.40 -5.22 -22.81
CA THR A 139 -1.50 -6.39 -22.87
C THR A 139 -0.97 -7.00 -21.56
N MET A 140 -1.76 -7.90 -20.96
CA MET A 140 -1.19 -9.09 -20.31
C MET A 140 -1.33 -10.25 -21.30
N ALA A 141 -0.42 -10.32 -22.27
CA ALA A 141 -0.27 -11.50 -23.10
C ALA A 141 0.46 -12.55 -22.27
N ALA A 142 -0.32 -13.51 -21.77
CA ALA A 142 0.14 -14.73 -21.17
C ALA A 142 1.05 -15.51 -22.14
N THR A 143 2.36 -15.49 -21.91
CA THR A 143 3.27 -16.50 -22.46
C THR A 143 3.49 -17.56 -21.40
N LEU A 144 2.73 -18.66 -21.50
CA LEU A 144 3.19 -20.02 -21.19
C LEU A 144 1.99 -20.96 -21.27
N PHE A 145 1.78 -21.58 -22.43
CA PHE A 145 1.44 -23.01 -22.53
C PHE A 145 1.71 -23.50 -23.97
N ILE A 146 2.46 -24.61 -24.02
CA ILE A 146 2.90 -25.46 -25.15
C ILE A 146 4.23 -25.05 -25.80
#